data_AF-B1KPB9-F1
#
_entry.id   AF-B1KPB9-F1
#
_cell.length_a   1.000
_cell.length_b   1.000
_cell.length_c   1.000
_cell.angle_alpha   90.00
_cell.angle_beta   90.00
_cell.angle_gamma   90.00
#
_symmetry.space_group_name_H-M   'P 1'
#
loop_
_entity.id
_entity.type
_entity.pdbx_description
1 polymer ?
#
loop_
_entity_poly.entity_id
_entity_poly.type
_entity_poly.pdbx_seq_one_letter_code
_entity_poly.pdbx_strand_id
1 'polypeptide(L)'
;MNEIEFWKLISKLNWDETGDDEAVIEPVVNALAKMDNEDIFHFEEILAQKLFALDTMAHAKEIGDDAYVSDEKYFSPDSFLYSRCVVVANGKAFFEEILANPSEFPKDMEFEAILEISSSAYEEKNDDEWDYVSPTDYESFKNVAGWK
;
A
#
# COMPACT_ATOMS: atom_id res chain seq x y z
N MET A 1 15.17 -5.64 5.95
CA MET A 1 14.08 -6.56 5.56
C MET A 1 14.15 -6.84 4.07
N ASN A 2 13.81 -8.04 3.61
CA ASN A 2 13.61 -8.37 2.19
C ASN A 2 12.14 -8.63 1.82
N GLU A 3 11.82 -8.77 0.53
CA GLU A 3 10.43 -8.98 0.07
C GLU A 3 9.75 -10.22 0.66
N ILE A 4 10.46 -11.32 0.91
CA ILE A 4 9.87 -12.53 1.49
C ILE A 4 9.35 -12.24 2.90
N GLU A 5 10.10 -11.45 3.67
CA GLU A 5 9.74 -11.02 5.01
C GLU A 5 8.58 -10.02 4.99
N PHE A 6 8.62 -9.05 4.08
CA PHE A 6 7.53 -8.09 3.84
C PHE A 6 6.20 -8.81 3.61
N TRP A 7 6.14 -9.73 2.64
CA TRP A 7 4.91 -10.46 2.34
C TRP A 7 4.46 -11.37 3.49
N LYS A 8 5.39 -11.89 4.28
CA LYS A 8 5.08 -12.66 5.50
C LYS A 8 4.47 -11.75 6.57
N LEU A 9 4.88 -10.50 6.68
CA LEU A 9 4.25 -9.51 7.55
C LEU A 9 2.85 -9.15 7.05
N ILE A 10 2.68 -8.83 5.77
CA ILE A 10 1.36 -8.56 5.16
C ILE A 10 0.37 -9.70 5.38
N SER A 11 0.83 -10.96 5.31
CA SER A 11 -0.05 -12.12 5.58
C SER A 11 -0.59 -12.21 7.02
N LYS A 12 -0.18 -11.32 7.93
CA LYS A 12 -0.67 -11.24 9.30
C LYS A 12 -1.86 -10.29 9.47
N LEU A 13 -2.25 -9.54 8.44
CA LEU A 13 -3.46 -8.71 8.49
C LEU A 13 -4.65 -9.53 8.97
N ASN A 14 -5.35 -9.04 9.99
CA ASN A 14 -6.41 -9.77 10.67
C ASN A 14 -7.78 -9.44 10.06
N TRP A 15 -8.10 -10.09 8.94
CA TRP A 15 -9.36 -9.88 8.25
C TRP A 15 -10.61 -10.32 9.03
N ASP A 16 -10.47 -11.03 10.16
CA ASP A 16 -11.59 -11.31 11.06
C ASP A 16 -12.14 -10.03 11.74
N GLU A 17 -11.34 -8.94 11.77
CA GLU A 17 -11.71 -7.62 12.31
C GLU A 17 -12.19 -6.64 11.22
N THR A 18 -12.64 -7.14 10.07
CA THR A 18 -13.16 -6.30 8.98
C THR A 18 -14.22 -5.30 9.50
N GLY A 19 -13.98 -4.01 9.24
CA GLY A 19 -14.79 -2.90 9.76
C GLY A 19 -14.07 -2.07 10.85
N ASP A 20 -12.92 -2.55 11.31
CA ASP A 20 -11.98 -1.84 12.18
C ASP A 20 -10.57 -1.96 11.58
N ASP A 21 -10.19 -1.01 10.73
CA ASP A 21 -8.94 -1.10 9.97
C ASP A 21 -7.70 -1.05 10.88
N GLU A 22 -7.76 -0.33 12.00
CA GLU A 22 -6.70 -0.32 13.02
C GLU A 22 -6.48 -1.74 13.58
N ALA A 23 -7.57 -2.44 13.94
CA ALA A 23 -7.51 -3.81 14.41
C ALA A 23 -7.05 -4.81 13.33
N VAL A 24 -7.34 -4.54 12.05
CA VAL A 24 -6.86 -5.37 10.93
C VAL A 24 -5.33 -5.26 10.80
N ILE A 25 -4.75 -4.06 10.91
CA ILE A 25 -3.30 -3.87 10.75
C ILE A 25 -2.49 -4.17 12.01
N GLU A 26 -3.11 -4.14 13.19
CA GLU A 26 -2.47 -4.30 14.49
C GLU A 26 -1.47 -5.48 14.58
N PRO A 27 -1.75 -6.70 14.06
CA PRO A 27 -0.78 -7.80 14.15
C PRO A 27 0.48 -7.58 13.32
N VAL A 28 0.40 -6.79 12.24
CA VAL A 28 1.54 -6.42 11.41
C VAL A 28 2.38 -5.38 12.14
N VAL A 29 1.73 -4.33 12.66
CA VAL A 29 2.36 -3.27 13.48
C VAL A 29 3.12 -3.89 14.65
N ASN A 30 2.45 -4.70 15.46
CA ASN A 30 3.03 -5.40 16.61
C ASN A 30 4.19 -6.36 16.27
N ALA A 31 4.21 -6.90 15.05
CA ALA A 31 5.27 -7.77 14.59
C ALA A 31 6.47 -6.94 14.11
N LEU A 32 6.21 -5.85 13.39
CA LEU A 32 7.20 -4.94 12.83
C LEU A 32 7.91 -4.14 13.94
N ALA A 33 7.19 -3.68 14.97
CA ALA A 33 7.73 -2.96 16.13
C ALA A 33 8.77 -3.77 16.93
N LYS A 34 8.80 -5.10 16.76
CA LYS A 34 9.79 -6.00 17.39
C LYS A 34 11.06 -6.19 16.56
N MET A 35 11.09 -5.69 15.32
CA MET A 35 12.25 -5.73 14.42
C MET A 35 13.13 -4.50 14.67
N ASP A 36 14.29 -4.39 14.02
CA ASP A 36 15.14 -3.19 14.15
C ASP A 36 14.57 -2.01 13.33
N ASN A 37 15.04 -0.77 13.57
CA ASN A 37 14.48 0.40 12.86
C ASN A 37 14.80 0.36 11.36
N GLU A 38 15.92 -0.25 10.98
CA GLU A 38 16.30 -0.45 9.58
C GLU A 38 15.31 -1.38 8.86
N ASP A 39 14.77 -2.39 9.54
CA ASP A 39 13.69 -3.23 9.04
C ASP A 39 12.37 -2.48 8.87
N ILE A 40 12.03 -1.56 9.78
CA ILE A 40 10.83 -0.70 9.65
C ILE A 40 10.98 0.20 8.42
N PHE A 41 12.13 0.86 8.25
CA PHE A 41 12.40 1.69 7.07
C PHE A 41 12.39 0.87 5.77
N HIS A 42 12.92 -0.35 5.79
CA HIS A 42 12.87 -1.23 4.64
C HIS A 42 11.46 -1.75 4.33
N PHE A 43 10.61 -1.96 5.35
CA PHE A 43 9.21 -2.28 5.14
C PHE A 43 8.51 -1.16 4.38
N GLU A 44 8.69 0.08 4.84
CA GLU A 44 8.14 1.28 4.19
C GLU A 44 8.60 1.40 2.74
N GLU A 45 9.91 1.26 2.49
CA GLU A 45 10.45 1.32 1.12
C GLU A 45 9.87 0.21 0.22
N ILE A 46 9.69 -1.01 0.72
CA ILE A 46 9.10 -2.10 -0.08
C ILE A 46 7.63 -1.80 -0.36
N LEU A 47 6.85 -1.34 0.62
CA LEU A 47 5.47 -0.92 0.43
C LEU A 47 5.37 0.16 -0.65
N ALA A 48 6.19 1.21 -0.53
CA ALA A 48 6.26 2.31 -1.47
C ALA A 48 6.56 1.84 -2.90
N GLN A 49 7.53 0.93 -3.07
CA GLN A 49 7.86 0.33 -4.36
C GLN A 49 6.69 -0.47 -4.97
N LYS A 50 5.91 -1.20 -4.15
CA LYS A 50 4.75 -1.95 -4.65
C LYS A 50 3.62 -1.02 -5.08
N LEU A 51 3.33 0.00 -4.31
CA LEU A 51 2.33 1.02 -4.65
C LEU A 51 2.74 1.81 -5.89
N PHE A 52 4.01 2.21 -6.01
CA PHE A 52 4.55 2.88 -7.19
C PHE A 52 4.46 2.02 -8.46
N ALA A 53 4.69 0.71 -8.35
CA ALA A 53 4.57 -0.20 -9.49
C ALA A 53 3.14 -0.26 -10.06
N LEU A 54 2.13 -0.07 -9.21
CA LEU A 54 0.72 -0.02 -9.60
C LEU A 54 0.26 1.38 -10.05
N ASP A 55 1.07 2.43 -9.83
CA ASP A 55 0.78 3.81 -10.24
C ASP A 55 0.86 3.95 -11.78
N THR A 56 -0.18 3.54 -12.48
CA THR A 56 -0.22 3.62 -13.94
C THR A 56 -1.62 4.00 -14.40
N MET A 57 -1.71 4.64 -15.57
CA MET A 57 -3.00 4.94 -16.20
C MET A 57 -3.82 3.68 -16.48
N ALA A 58 -3.17 2.53 -16.75
CA ALA A 58 -3.86 1.27 -17.03
C ALA A 58 -4.62 0.77 -15.79
N HIS A 59 -3.97 0.74 -14.62
CA HIS A 59 -4.61 0.39 -13.35
C HIS A 59 -5.65 1.44 -12.91
N ALA A 60 -5.33 2.73 -13.07
CA ALA A 60 -6.23 3.82 -12.68
C ALA A 60 -7.58 3.81 -13.41
N LYS A 61 -7.65 3.22 -14.61
CA LYS A 61 -8.89 3.06 -15.40
C LYS A 61 -9.81 1.95 -14.87
N GLU A 62 -9.35 1.13 -13.94
CA GLU A 62 -10.01 -0.12 -13.58
C GLU A 62 -10.52 -0.15 -12.14
N ILE A 63 -10.36 0.95 -11.37
CA ILE A 63 -10.73 1.01 -9.94
C ILE A 63 -12.23 1.17 -9.64
N GLY A 64 -13.09 1.18 -10.66
CA GLY A 64 -14.54 1.30 -10.49
C GLY A 64 -15.07 2.72 -10.74
N ASP A 65 -15.95 3.21 -9.87
CA ASP A 65 -16.67 4.47 -10.04
C ASP A 65 -15.73 5.69 -10.06
N ASP A 66 -14.61 5.63 -9.34
CA ASP A 66 -13.57 6.67 -9.29
C ASP A 66 -12.50 6.52 -10.38
N ALA A 67 -12.71 5.63 -11.36
CA ALA A 67 -11.72 5.36 -12.41
C ALA A 67 -11.31 6.60 -13.20
N TYR A 68 -10.03 6.66 -13.56
CA TYR A 68 -9.52 7.65 -14.48
C TYR A 68 -10.19 7.48 -15.85
N VAL A 69 -10.88 8.53 -16.31
CA VAL A 69 -11.54 8.53 -17.64
C VAL A 69 -10.74 9.36 -18.64
N SER A 70 -10.43 10.60 -18.27
CA SER A 70 -9.67 11.56 -19.07
C SER A 70 -9.22 12.74 -18.21
N ASP A 71 -8.25 13.52 -18.72
CA ASP A 71 -7.76 14.75 -18.07
C ASP A 71 -8.83 15.85 -17.88
N GLU A 72 -9.98 15.73 -18.54
CA GLU A 72 -11.09 16.66 -18.42
C GLU A 72 -12.06 16.32 -17.27
N LYS A 73 -11.97 15.10 -16.73
CA LYS A 73 -12.79 14.65 -15.61
C LYS A 73 -11.97 14.66 -14.33
N TYR A 74 -12.64 14.96 -13.22
CA TYR A 74 -12.03 14.82 -11.91
C TYR A 74 -11.62 13.37 -11.67
N PHE A 75 -10.43 13.19 -11.13
CA PHE A 75 -9.88 11.91 -10.68
C PHE A 75 -9.19 12.18 -9.35
N SER A 76 -9.56 11.41 -8.32
CA SER A 76 -9.02 11.55 -6.97
C SER A 76 -7.68 10.81 -6.88
N PRO A 77 -6.55 11.51 -6.66
CA PRO A 77 -5.25 10.87 -6.49
C PRO A 77 -5.22 9.97 -5.25
N ASP A 78 -5.90 10.39 -4.18
CA ASP A 78 -5.94 9.68 -2.89
C ASP A 78 -6.75 8.39 -3.01
N SER A 79 -7.95 8.46 -3.61
CA SER A 79 -8.78 7.27 -3.83
C SER A 79 -8.02 6.20 -4.63
N PHE A 80 -7.27 6.61 -5.65
CA PHE A 80 -6.44 5.66 -6.42
C PHE A 80 -5.28 5.08 -5.59
N LEU A 81 -4.65 5.86 -4.73
CA LEU A 81 -3.64 5.36 -3.79
C LEU A 81 -4.26 4.30 -2.87
N TYR A 82 -5.43 4.57 -2.29
CA TYR A 82 -6.08 3.64 -1.36
C TYR A 82 -6.58 2.37 -2.05
N SER A 83 -7.01 2.45 -3.31
CA SER A 83 -7.31 1.26 -4.12
C SER A 83 -6.06 0.42 -4.40
N ARG A 84 -4.88 1.04 -4.60
CA ARG A 84 -3.60 0.31 -4.74
C ARG A 84 -3.21 -0.38 -3.42
N CYS A 85 -3.52 0.21 -2.28
CA CYS A 85 -3.32 -0.42 -0.98
C CYS A 85 -4.08 -1.75 -0.84
N VAL A 86 -5.31 -1.85 -1.36
CA VAL A 86 -6.09 -3.11 -1.39
C VAL A 86 -5.33 -4.23 -2.08
N VAL A 87 -4.68 -3.92 -3.21
CA VAL A 87 -3.92 -4.90 -3.99
C VAL A 87 -2.74 -5.45 -3.19
N VAL A 88 -2.00 -4.58 -2.52
CA VAL A 88 -0.86 -4.99 -1.68
C VAL A 88 -1.34 -5.76 -0.45
N ALA A 89 -2.41 -5.31 0.21
CA ALA A 89 -2.98 -5.95 1.40
C ALA A 89 -3.46 -7.40 1.14
N ASN A 90 -3.92 -7.69 -0.09
CA ASN A 90 -4.31 -9.06 -0.51
C ASN A 90 -3.11 -9.98 -0.81
N GLY A 91 -1.89 -9.47 -0.65
CA GLY A 91 -0.67 -10.26 -0.64
C GLY A 91 -0.06 -10.51 -2.02
N LYS A 92 1.09 -11.19 -2.00
CA LYS A 92 2.00 -11.28 -3.15
C LYS A 92 1.36 -11.80 -4.43
N ALA A 93 0.63 -12.91 -4.36
CA ALA A 93 0.08 -13.56 -5.56
C ALA A 93 -0.94 -12.66 -6.25
N PHE A 94 -1.80 -12.00 -5.46
CA PHE A 94 -2.79 -11.06 -5.98
C PHE A 94 -2.11 -9.81 -6.55
N PHE A 95 -1.12 -9.26 -5.84
CA PHE A 95 -0.31 -8.15 -6.36
C PHE A 95 0.32 -8.47 -7.72
N GLU A 96 0.95 -9.63 -7.87
CA GLU A 96 1.58 -10.05 -9.14
C GLU A 96 0.55 -10.25 -10.26
N GLU A 97 -0.64 -10.73 -9.93
CA GLU A 97 -1.76 -10.90 -10.88
C GLU A 97 -2.26 -9.54 -11.40
N ILE A 98 -2.54 -8.60 -10.50
CA ILE A 98 -3.03 -7.27 -10.88
C ILE A 98 -1.97 -6.49 -11.65
N LEU A 99 -0.71 -6.55 -11.20
CA LEU A 99 0.41 -5.88 -11.88
C LEU A 99 0.55 -6.33 -13.34
N ALA A 100 0.27 -7.60 -13.63
CA ALA A 100 0.29 -8.14 -14.99
C ALA A 100 -1.01 -7.87 -15.77
N ASN A 101 -2.15 -7.79 -15.08
CA ASN A 101 -3.48 -7.70 -15.67
C ASN A 101 -4.31 -6.58 -15.03
N PRO A 102 -4.15 -5.32 -15.46
CA PRO A 102 -4.87 -4.19 -14.88
C PRO A 102 -6.40 -4.33 -14.87
N SER A 103 -7.00 -5.08 -15.82
CA SER A 103 -8.45 -5.28 -15.89
C SER A 103 -9.05 -6.07 -14.73
N GLU A 104 -8.22 -6.78 -13.95
CA GLU A 104 -8.66 -7.55 -12.78
C GLU A 104 -8.62 -6.73 -11.49
N PHE A 105 -8.31 -5.43 -11.57
CA PHE A 105 -8.20 -4.56 -10.40
C PHE A 105 -9.50 -4.56 -9.57
N PRO A 106 -9.43 -4.65 -8.22
CA PRO A 106 -10.59 -4.51 -7.34
C PRO A 106 -11.35 -3.20 -7.58
N LYS A 107 -12.67 -3.31 -7.75
CA LYS A 107 -13.52 -2.14 -7.99
C LYS A 107 -14.16 -1.67 -6.71
N ASP A 108 -14.17 -0.36 -6.51
CA ASP A 108 -14.90 0.30 -5.42
C ASP A 108 -14.46 -0.20 -4.04
N MET A 109 -13.15 -0.44 -3.88
CA MET A 109 -12.51 -0.85 -2.64
C MET A 109 -11.33 0.06 -2.30
N GLU A 110 -11.12 0.26 -1.00
CA GLU A 110 -9.98 0.98 -0.43
C GLU A 110 -9.46 0.25 0.82
N PHE A 111 -8.19 0.52 1.17
CA PHE A 111 -7.62 0.08 2.45
C PHE A 111 -6.41 0.97 2.82
N GLU A 112 -6.67 2.24 3.15
CA GLU A 112 -5.64 3.25 3.46
C GLU A 112 -4.71 2.81 4.60
N ALA A 113 -5.24 2.12 5.61
CA ALA A 113 -4.55 1.81 6.86
C ALA A 113 -3.20 1.09 6.73
N ILE A 114 -2.93 0.38 5.63
CA ILE A 114 -1.60 -0.23 5.40
C ILE A 114 -0.47 0.82 5.36
N LEU A 115 -0.77 2.07 4.99
CA LEU A 115 0.18 3.19 4.97
C LEU A 115 0.66 3.59 6.37
N GLU A 116 -0.10 3.28 7.42
CA GLU A 116 0.21 3.65 8.80
C GLU A 116 1.11 2.62 9.50
N ILE A 117 1.31 1.44 8.90
CA ILE A 117 1.99 0.32 9.57
C ILE A 117 3.41 0.69 10.04
N SER A 118 4.18 1.37 9.19
CA SER A 118 5.58 1.71 9.48
C SER A 118 5.69 2.77 10.58
N SER A 119 4.90 3.84 10.48
CA SER A 119 4.88 4.92 11.47
C SER A 119 4.40 4.42 12.81
N SER A 120 3.27 3.69 12.86
CA SER A 120 2.76 3.12 14.11
C SER A 120 3.76 2.16 14.77
N ALA A 121 4.41 1.30 13.98
CA ALA A 121 5.40 0.36 14.52
C ALA A 121 6.66 1.07 15.06
N TYR A 122 7.09 2.15 14.41
CA TYR A 122 8.22 2.95 14.87
C TYR A 122 7.88 3.73 16.15
N GLU A 123 6.74 4.40 16.17
CA GLU A 123 6.29 5.23 17.29
C GLU A 123 6.05 4.36 18.54
N GLU A 124 5.40 3.21 18.40
CA GLU A 124 5.22 2.24 19.50
C GLU A 124 6.56 1.78 20.07
N LYS A 125 7.53 1.51 19.19
CA LYS A 125 8.84 0.99 19.60
C LYS A 125 9.73 2.03 20.26
N ASN A 126 9.77 3.23 19.71
CA ASN A 126 10.79 4.23 20.05
C ASN A 126 10.28 5.31 21.01
N ASP A 127 8.95 5.44 21.20
CA ASP A 127 8.33 6.57 21.92
C ASP A 127 8.79 7.91 21.31
N ASP A 128 8.89 7.94 19.98
CA ASP A 128 9.43 9.05 19.18
C ASP A 128 8.67 9.15 17.84
N GLU A 129 8.58 10.36 17.29
CA GLU A 129 7.79 10.64 16.08
C GLU A 129 8.43 10.02 14.83
N TRP A 130 7.58 9.56 13.89
CA TRP A 130 8.04 9.10 12.59
C TRP A 130 8.41 10.27 11.66
N ASP A 131 9.70 10.41 11.34
CA ASP A 131 10.22 11.44 10.42
C ASP A 131 10.86 10.85 9.15
N TYR A 132 10.78 9.54 8.97
CA TYR A 132 11.37 8.85 7.83
C TYR A 132 10.56 9.08 6.54
N VAL A 133 11.27 9.39 5.46
CA VAL A 133 10.71 9.52 4.12
C VAL A 133 11.33 8.45 3.23
N SER A 134 10.48 7.60 2.65
CA SER A 134 10.93 6.57 1.71
C SER A 134 11.60 7.21 0.47
N PRO A 135 12.70 6.62 -0.02
CA PRO A 135 13.28 6.96 -1.32
C PRO A 135 12.30 6.90 -2.50
N THR A 136 11.31 5.99 -2.44
CA THR A 136 10.27 5.85 -3.45
C THR A 136 9.03 6.66 -3.06
N ASP A 137 8.63 7.59 -3.92
CA ASP A 137 7.42 8.39 -3.72
C ASP A 137 6.21 7.62 -4.28
N TYR A 138 5.40 7.02 -3.40
CA TYR A 138 4.26 6.16 -3.78
C TYR A 138 3.00 6.94 -4.20
N GLU A 139 3.01 8.26 -4.06
CA GLU A 139 1.88 9.12 -4.39
C GLU A 139 1.44 8.91 -5.84
N SER A 140 0.16 9.14 -6.10
CA SER A 140 -0.39 9.00 -7.46
C SER A 140 0.31 9.96 -8.44
N PHE A 141 0.54 9.50 -9.68
CA PHE A 141 1.26 10.19 -10.76
C PHE A 141 2.79 10.28 -10.61
N LYS A 142 3.39 9.66 -9.59
CA LYS A 142 4.86 9.68 -9.39
C LYS A 142 5.58 8.70 -10.30
N ASN A 143 4.94 7.62 -10.70
CA ASN A 143 5.43 6.78 -11.79
C ASN A 143 5.10 7.44 -13.13
N VAL A 144 5.83 8.50 -13.45
CA VAL A 144 5.66 9.29 -14.67
C VAL A 144 5.75 8.44 -15.94
N ALA A 145 6.40 7.28 -15.90
CA ALA A 145 6.42 6.34 -17.01
C ALA A 145 5.12 5.54 -17.15
N GLY A 146 4.47 5.16 -16.04
CA GLY A 146 3.18 4.47 -16.01
C GLY A 146 1.99 5.32 -16.49
N TRP A 147 2.18 6.64 -16.62
CA TRP A 147 1.16 7.60 -17.06
C TRP A 147 1.39 8.16 -18.47
N LYS A 148 2.32 7.58 -19.24
CA LYS A 148 2.60 7.92 -20.64
C LYS A 148 2.04 6.87 -21.59
#